data_AF-A0A1I7SNK7-F1
#
_entry.id   AF-A0A1I7SNK7-F1
#
_cell.length_a   1.000
_cell.length_b   1.000
_cell.length_c   1.000
_cell.angle_alpha   90.00
_cell.angle_beta   90.00
_cell.angle_gamma   90.00
#
_symmetry.space_group_name_H-M   'P 1'
#
loop_
_entity.id
_entity.type
_entity.pdbx_description
1 polymer ?
#
loop_
_entity_poly.entity_id
_entity_poly.type
_entity_poly.pdbx_seq_one_letter_code
_entity_poly.pdbx_strand_id
1 'polypeptide(L)'
;MPVSSELYAPKSTESSFQAEKVSSEKSLKIDPKPTEISTTKSSITCHNGGTAEGPICRCRHGFGGEKCDEVKCPNDCNGRGRCLEGVCQCENGWNGKDCGI
;
A
#
# COMPACT_ATOMS: atom_id res chain seq x y z
N MET A 1 57.50 -11.49 7.40
CA MET A 1 57.44 -11.82 8.85
C MET A 1 56.55 -10.75 9.48
N PRO A 2 55.48 -11.06 10.24
CA PRO A 2 55.25 -12.28 11.02
C PRO A 2 54.09 -13.17 10.53
N VAL A 3 54.29 -14.47 10.76
CA VAL A 3 53.28 -15.52 10.90
C VAL A 3 53.08 -15.73 12.41
N SER A 4 51.96 -16.37 12.78
CA SER A 4 51.53 -16.86 14.10
C SER A 4 50.47 -16.00 14.79
N SER A 5 49.39 -16.56 15.32
CA SER A 5 48.97 -17.94 15.42
C SER A 5 47.47 -17.96 15.67
N GLU A 6 46.81 -18.91 15.02
CA GLU A 6 45.77 -19.80 15.57
C GLU A 6 44.71 -19.19 16.46
N LEU A 7 43.44 -19.41 16.09
CA LEU A 7 42.53 -20.21 16.92
C LEU A 7 41.24 -20.53 16.14
N TYR A 8 41.07 -21.83 15.89
CA TYR A 8 39.85 -22.57 16.23
C TYR A 8 38.57 -22.36 15.38
N ALA A 9 38.42 -23.28 14.42
CA ALA A 9 37.26 -24.10 14.04
C ALA A 9 35.79 -23.57 14.14
N PRO A 10 34.94 -23.95 13.17
CA PRO A 10 33.52 -23.54 13.05
C PRO A 10 32.58 -24.22 14.05
N LYS A 11 31.58 -23.46 14.53
CA LYS A 11 30.36 -23.99 15.17
C LYS A 11 29.13 -23.34 14.54
N SER A 12 28.44 -24.11 13.71
CA SER A 12 27.05 -23.91 13.34
C SER A 12 26.17 -24.13 14.57
N THR A 13 25.29 -23.17 14.90
CA THR A 13 24.00 -23.45 15.57
C THR A 13 23.03 -22.30 15.31
N GLU A 14 21.80 -22.68 14.98
CA GLU A 14 20.64 -21.86 14.61
C GLU A 14 20.22 -20.76 15.60
N SER A 15 19.60 -19.73 15.00
CA SER A 15 18.40 -19.02 15.45
C SER A 15 18.39 -18.39 16.84
N SER A 16 18.45 -17.05 16.88
CA SER A 16 17.65 -16.26 17.81
C SER A 16 17.31 -14.93 17.16
N PHE A 17 16.03 -14.85 16.78
CA PHE A 17 15.17 -13.68 16.80
C PHE A 17 15.74 -12.49 17.59
N GLN A 18 15.79 -11.30 16.99
CA GLN A 18 14.97 -10.14 17.38
C GLN A 18 15.38 -8.90 16.58
N ALA A 19 14.42 -8.39 15.81
CA ALA A 19 14.48 -7.11 15.14
C ALA A 19 14.29 -5.98 16.17
N GLU A 20 15.22 -5.03 16.21
CA GLU A 20 15.12 -3.84 17.05
C GLU A 20 14.32 -2.73 16.35
N LYS A 21 13.09 -2.54 16.84
CA LYS A 21 12.33 -1.29 17.04
C LYS A 21 12.51 -0.16 16.00
N VAL A 22 11.53 -0.06 15.10
CA VAL A 22 11.10 1.24 14.55
C VAL A 22 10.23 1.93 15.60
N SER A 23 10.86 2.82 16.38
CA SER A 23 10.14 3.87 17.10
C SER A 23 9.99 5.07 16.16
N SER A 24 8.83 5.18 15.56
CA SER A 24 8.30 6.45 15.08
C SER A 24 6.81 6.35 15.18
N GLU A 25 6.33 6.66 16.38
CA GLU A 25 4.94 6.94 16.67
C GLU A 25 4.45 8.03 15.70
N LYS A 26 3.83 7.62 14.59
CA LYS A 26 2.99 8.50 13.81
C LYS A 26 1.57 7.97 13.88
N SER A 27 0.98 8.35 15.00
CA SER A 27 -0.45 8.54 15.23
C SER A 27 -1.32 7.88 14.17
N LEU A 28 -1.73 6.68 14.54
CA LEU A 28 -2.92 5.99 14.11
C LEU A 28 -4.04 7.00 13.83
N LYS A 29 -4.22 7.36 12.55
CA LYS A 29 -5.52 7.80 12.08
C LYS A 29 -6.34 6.53 11.95
N ILE A 30 -6.78 6.01 13.09
CA ILE A 30 -8.04 5.29 13.11
C ILE A 30 -9.03 6.38 12.78
N ASP A 31 -9.39 6.55 11.52
CA ASP A 31 -10.67 7.17 11.21
C ASP A 31 -11.71 6.28 11.92
N PRO A 32 -12.46 6.78 12.91
CA PRO A 32 -13.53 6.00 13.52
C PRO A 32 -14.67 5.93 12.49
N LYS A 33 -14.55 5.06 11.50
CA LYS A 33 -15.61 4.79 10.54
C LYS A 33 -16.52 3.72 11.17
N PRO A 34 -17.82 4.02 11.32
CA PRO A 34 -18.63 3.61 12.45
C PRO A 34 -18.67 2.10 12.67
N THR A 35 -18.44 1.76 13.93
CA THR A 35 -19.05 0.68 14.69
C THR A 35 -20.57 0.65 14.47
N GLU A 36 -21.01 0.08 13.36
CA GLU A 36 -22.33 -0.54 13.25
C GLU A 36 -22.10 -1.88 12.57
N ILE A 37 -22.07 -2.93 13.39
CA ILE A 37 -22.34 -4.31 12.99
C ILE A 37 -23.72 -4.32 12.30
N SER A 38 -23.76 -3.96 11.01
CA SER A 38 -24.96 -4.11 10.19
C SER A 38 -25.06 -5.58 9.78
N THR A 39 -25.39 -6.41 10.78
CA THR A 39 -25.67 -7.86 10.71
C THR A 39 -26.97 -8.14 9.96
N THR A 40 -27.13 -7.63 8.74
CA THR A 40 -28.16 -8.11 7.83
C THR A 40 -27.75 -7.77 6.41
N LYS A 41 -26.98 -8.69 5.81
CA LYS A 41 -26.79 -8.83 4.36
C LYS A 41 -26.71 -7.48 3.62
N SER A 42 -25.67 -6.72 3.94
CA SER A 42 -25.40 -5.45 3.28
C SER A 42 -25.00 -5.73 1.84
N SER A 43 -25.94 -5.58 0.92
CA SER A 43 -25.67 -5.59 -0.52
C SER A 43 -24.74 -4.43 -0.82
N ILE A 44 -23.43 -4.71 -0.85
CA ILE A 44 -22.44 -3.69 -1.13
C ILE A 44 -22.76 -3.05 -2.49
N THR A 45 -22.96 -1.73 -2.51
CA THR A 45 -23.24 -0.99 -3.74
C THR A 45 -21.92 -0.52 -4.31
N CYS A 46 -21.57 -1.01 -5.49
CA CYS A 46 -20.36 -0.61 -6.20
C CYS A 46 -20.59 0.70 -6.97
N HIS A 47 -19.70 1.66 -6.81
CA HIS A 47 -19.69 2.95 -7.50
C HIS A 47 -18.79 2.90 -8.75
N ASN A 48 -18.86 3.97 -9.57
CA ASN A 48 -18.00 4.17 -10.74
C ASN A 48 -18.03 3.03 -11.80
N GLY A 49 -19.11 2.25 -11.79
CA GLY A 49 -19.33 1.12 -12.69
C GLY A 49 -18.53 -0.14 -12.30
N GLY A 50 -18.22 -0.32 -11.01
CA GLY A 50 -17.69 -1.59 -10.50
C GLY A 50 -18.74 -2.72 -10.55
N THR A 51 -18.27 -3.96 -10.68
CA THR A 51 -19.13 -5.16 -10.72
C THR A 51 -19.18 -5.80 -9.33
N ALA A 52 -20.38 -6.04 -8.81
CA ALA A 52 -20.57 -6.73 -7.53
C ALA A 52 -20.45 -8.25 -7.70
N GLU A 53 -19.45 -8.84 -7.05
CA GLU A 53 -19.23 -10.28 -6.95
C GLU A 53 -19.51 -10.70 -5.50
N GLY A 54 -20.79 -10.81 -5.16
CA GLY A 54 -21.24 -11.09 -3.79
C GLY A 54 -20.97 -9.89 -2.85
N PRO A 55 -20.17 -10.04 -1.78
CA PRO A 55 -19.82 -8.95 -0.87
C PRO A 55 -18.61 -8.12 -1.32
N ILE A 56 -18.04 -8.39 -2.50
CA ILE A 56 -16.83 -7.72 -3.00
C ILE A 56 -17.15 -6.95 -4.28
N CYS A 57 -16.66 -5.72 -4.39
CA CYS A 57 -16.71 -4.94 -5.62
C CYS A 57 -15.44 -5.14 -6.46
N ARG A 58 -15.58 -5.65 -7.69
CA ARG A 58 -14.51 -5.59 -8.70
C ARG A 58 -14.52 -4.22 -9.36
N CYS A 59 -13.56 -3.39 -9.00
CA CYS A 59 -13.43 -2.03 -9.53
C CYS A 59 -12.85 -2.01 -10.95
N ARG A 60 -13.26 -0.99 -11.72
CA ARG A 60 -12.63 -0.68 -13.01
C ARG A 60 -11.27 -0.03 -12.80
N HIS A 61 -10.44 -0.05 -13.83
CA HIS A 61 -9.15 0.64 -13.83
C HIS A 61 -9.30 2.12 -13.42
N GLY A 62 -8.43 2.58 -12.52
CA GLY A 62 -8.49 3.93 -11.97
C GLY A 62 -9.48 4.13 -10.82
N PHE A 63 -10.08 3.06 -10.29
CA PHE A 63 -10.91 3.11 -9.09
C PHE A 63 -10.51 2.04 -8.08
N GLY A 64 -10.69 2.33 -6.79
CA GLY A 64 -10.34 1.46 -5.67
C GLY A 64 -11.26 1.66 -4.47
N GLY A 65 -10.92 1.05 -3.34
CA GLY A 65 -11.75 1.02 -2.15
C GLY A 65 -12.78 -0.11 -2.17
N GLU A 66 -13.43 -0.33 -1.04
CA GLU A 66 -14.39 -1.44 -0.84
C GLU A 66 -15.61 -1.32 -1.77
N LYS A 67 -15.98 -0.08 -2.14
CA LYS A 67 -17.12 0.22 -3.00
C LYS A 67 -16.72 0.85 -4.33
N CYS A 68 -15.45 0.84 -4.71
CA CYS A 68 -14.96 1.52 -5.93
C CYS A 68 -15.22 3.04 -5.94
N ASP A 69 -15.35 3.64 -4.76
CA ASP A 69 -15.59 5.06 -4.52
C ASP A 69 -14.30 5.88 -4.43
N GLU A 70 -13.15 5.23 -4.29
CA GLU A 70 -11.84 5.89 -4.31
C GLU A 70 -11.33 6.02 -5.76
N VAL A 71 -10.99 7.24 -6.17
CA VAL A 71 -10.39 7.48 -7.49
C VAL A 71 -8.88 7.25 -7.40
N LYS A 72 -8.35 6.34 -8.22
CA LYS A 72 -6.93 6.05 -8.34
C LYS A 72 -6.35 6.68 -9.60
N CYS A 73 -5.15 7.22 -9.47
CA CYS A 73 -4.44 7.74 -10.63
C CYS A 73 -3.89 6.61 -11.51
N PRO A 74 -3.82 6.85 -12.83
CA PRO A 74 -3.21 5.90 -13.75
C PRO A 74 -1.73 5.70 -13.40
N ASN A 75 -1.30 4.43 -13.31
CA ASN A 75 0.04 4.02 -12.90
C ASN A 75 0.58 4.69 -11.63
N ASP A 76 -0.30 5.16 -10.73
CA ASP A 76 0.08 5.94 -9.56
C ASP A 76 0.95 7.17 -9.90
N CYS A 77 0.67 7.81 -11.06
CA CYS A 77 1.49 8.88 -11.62
C CYS A 77 2.97 8.50 -11.80
N ASN A 78 3.26 7.22 -12.01
CA ASN A 78 4.60 6.62 -12.04
C ASN A 78 5.46 6.93 -10.80
N GLY A 79 4.85 7.38 -9.69
CA GLY A 79 5.59 7.94 -8.56
C GLY A 79 6.32 9.25 -8.85
N ARG A 80 5.98 9.93 -9.96
CA ARG A 80 6.59 11.18 -10.48
C ARG A 80 5.61 12.36 -10.44
N GLY A 81 4.64 12.28 -9.53
CA GLY A 81 3.58 13.26 -9.41
C GLY A 81 2.70 12.99 -8.21
N ARG A 82 1.78 13.93 -7.93
CA ARG A 82 0.74 13.77 -6.91
C ARG A 82 -0.56 13.36 -7.57
N CYS A 83 -1.21 12.36 -7.00
CA CYS A 83 -2.56 12.00 -7.41
C CYS A 83 -3.59 12.90 -6.73
N LEU A 84 -4.35 13.66 -7.52
CA LEU A 84 -5.43 14.52 -7.04
C LEU A 84 -6.71 14.14 -7.78
N GLU A 85 -7.65 13.49 -7.09
CA GLU A 85 -8.97 13.11 -7.64
C GLU A 85 -8.90 12.36 -8.98
N GLY A 86 -7.88 11.51 -9.17
CA GLY A 86 -7.67 10.74 -10.41
C GLY A 86 -6.87 11.46 -11.50
N VAL A 87 -6.44 12.70 -11.23
CA VAL A 87 -5.57 13.48 -12.12
C VAL A 87 -4.16 13.51 -11.54
N CYS A 88 -3.17 13.24 -12.38
CA CYS A 88 -1.78 13.33 -11.99
C CYS A 88 -1.26 14.76 -12.13
N GLN A 89 -0.86 15.36 -11.02
CA GLN A 89 -0.09 16.58 -10.97
C GLN A 89 1.40 16.20 -11.06
N CYS A 90 1.97 16.26 -12.26
CA CYS A 90 3.34 15.85 -12.50
C CYS A 90 4.38 16.80 -11.91
N GLU A 91 5.52 16.23 -11.52
CA GLU A 91 6.69 17.00 -11.12
C GLU A 91 7.39 17.65 -12.33
N ASN A 92 8.21 18.67 -12.09
CA ASN A 92 8.90 19.40 -13.16
C ASN A 92 9.72 18.46 -14.05
N GLY A 93 9.47 18.53 -15.36
CA GLY A 93 10.13 17.69 -16.36
C GLY A 93 9.36 16.41 -16.71
N TRP A 94 8.25 16.13 -16.02
CA TRP A 94 7.35 15.01 -16.32
C TRP A 94 6.00 15.51 -16.81
N ASN A 95 5.42 14.78 -17.75
CA ASN A 95 4.17 15.08 -18.43
C ASN A 95 3.42 13.79 -18.76
N GLY A 96 2.24 13.95 -19.35
CA GLY A 96 1.35 12.84 -19.68
C GLY A 96 0.37 12.54 -18.55
N LYS A 97 -0.62 11.69 -18.85
CA LYS A 97 -1.75 11.41 -17.94
C LYS A 97 -1.30 10.73 -16.63
N ASP A 98 -0.20 10.00 -16.69
CA ASP A 98 0.43 9.28 -15.61
C ASP A 98 1.86 9.76 -15.31
N CYS A 99 2.29 10.92 -15.81
CA CYS A 99 3.65 11.46 -15.59
C CYS A 99 4.79 10.53 -16.06
N GLY A 100 4.53 9.73 -17.09
CA GLY A 100 5.51 8.79 -17.68
C GLY A 100 6.30 9.33 -18.88
N ILE A 101 6.01 10.56 -19.32
CA ILE A 101 6.59 11.21 -20.51
C ILE A 101 7.47 12.37 -20.09
#